data_AF-A0A522D7A1-F1
#
_entry.id   AF-A0A522D7A1-F1
#
_cell.length_a   1.000
_cell.length_b   1.000
_cell.length_c   1.000
_cell.angle_alpha   90.00
_cell.angle_beta   90.00
_cell.angle_gamma   90.00
#
_symmetry.space_group_name_H-M   'P 1'
#
loop_
_entity.id
_entity.type
_entity.pdbx_description
1 polymer ?
#
loop_
_entity_poly.entity_id
_entity_poly.type
_entity_poly.pdbx_seq_one_letter_code
_entity_poly.pdbx_strand_id
1 'polypeptide(L)'
;MKDAFNAAACSTAEAEDFLACHSYSFQRQGDGRLLVQGNIDIANRQLAELPDLSCVIVTGNFYCQDNQLTSLKGAPSEVRGGFWCNGNRLESLEYSPNGITGQYICSNNRLSTLAHAPENITGDFACAGNPLTSLEGAPKQFNKLMSDFGTFKSWEEVPEKFRYSEETLAEAARKSVVLQENMSILKPITFKKATP
;
A
#
# COMPACT_ATOMS: atom_id res chain seq x y z
N MET A 1 6.86 7.51 6.67
CA MET A 1 7.66 6.56 7.48
C MET A 1 6.99 5.19 7.39
N LYS A 2 7.26 4.45 6.31
CA LYS A 2 6.81 3.05 6.12
C LYS A 2 7.88 2.04 6.59
N ASP A 3 9.05 2.54 6.99
CA ASP A 3 10.26 1.75 7.24
C ASP A 3 10.24 0.98 8.57
N ALA A 4 9.29 1.28 9.47
CA ALA A 4 9.26 0.70 10.82
C ALA A 4 8.37 -0.55 10.97
N PHE A 5 7.49 -0.86 10.01
CA PHE A 5 6.47 -1.90 10.20
C PHE A 5 6.88 -3.31 9.73
N ASN A 6 8.00 -3.42 9.02
CA ASN A 6 8.60 -4.71 8.60
C ASN A 6 9.78 -5.14 9.48
N ALA A 7 9.94 -4.54 10.66
CA ALA A 7 11.05 -4.82 11.59
C ALA A 7 10.72 -5.93 12.62
N ALA A 8 9.68 -6.73 12.42
CA ALA A 8 9.58 -8.01 13.13
C ALA A 8 10.72 -8.88 12.59
N ALA A 9 11.59 -9.38 13.47
CA ALA A 9 12.70 -10.24 13.08
C ALA A 9 12.15 -11.54 12.46
N CYS A 10 12.05 -11.56 11.13
CA CYS A 10 11.77 -12.75 10.34
C CYS A 10 12.70 -13.88 10.78
N SER A 11 12.16 -15.07 10.99
CA SER A 11 12.98 -16.27 11.06
C SER A 11 13.44 -16.61 9.65
N THR A 12 14.70 -16.34 9.32
CA THR A 12 15.23 -16.72 7.99
C THR A 12 15.08 -18.22 7.75
N ALA A 13 15.04 -19.06 8.79
CA ALA A 13 14.84 -20.50 8.66
C ALA A 13 13.49 -20.87 8.02
N GLU A 14 12.38 -20.22 8.43
CA GLU A 14 11.06 -20.53 7.83
C GLU A 14 11.02 -20.14 6.36
N ALA A 15 11.54 -18.94 6.04
CA ALA A 15 11.63 -18.48 4.67
C ALA A 15 12.55 -19.38 3.83
N GLU A 16 13.71 -19.78 4.34
CA GLU A 16 14.65 -20.70 3.68
C GLU A 16 14.01 -22.06 3.40
N ASP A 17 13.35 -22.65 4.40
CA ASP A 17 12.65 -23.94 4.27
C ASP A 17 11.53 -23.86 3.24
N PHE A 18 10.72 -22.79 3.28
CA PHE A 18 9.66 -22.57 2.31
C PHE A 18 10.23 -22.46 0.89
N LEU A 19 11.24 -21.61 0.70
CA LEU A 19 11.85 -21.37 -0.61
C LEU A 19 12.50 -22.64 -1.16
N ALA A 20 13.23 -23.38 -0.32
CA ALA A 20 13.89 -24.63 -0.71
C ALA A 20 12.85 -25.73 -1.06
N CYS A 21 11.82 -25.92 -0.24
CA CYS A 21 10.77 -26.91 -0.47
C CYS A 21 10.02 -26.68 -1.80
N HIS A 22 9.87 -25.42 -2.20
CA HIS A 22 9.23 -25.03 -3.46
C HIS A 22 10.22 -24.80 -4.61
N SER A 23 11.49 -25.16 -4.44
CA SER A 23 12.54 -25.04 -5.46
C SER A 23 12.78 -23.61 -5.96
N TYR A 24 12.51 -22.60 -5.14
CA TYR A 24 12.93 -21.23 -5.43
C TYR A 24 14.43 -21.07 -5.14
N SER A 25 15.17 -20.54 -6.12
CA SER A 25 16.57 -20.18 -5.90
C SER A 25 16.66 -18.86 -5.15
N PHE A 26 17.49 -18.80 -4.12
CA PHE A 26 17.68 -17.60 -3.32
C PHE A 26 19.16 -17.38 -2.94
N GLN A 27 19.51 -16.14 -2.64
CA GLN A 27 20.85 -15.73 -2.21
C GLN A 27 20.75 -14.93 -0.92
N ARG A 28 21.49 -15.37 0.11
CA ARG A 28 21.58 -14.61 1.36
C ARG A 28 22.40 -13.34 1.15
N GLN A 29 21.82 -12.20 1.51
CA GLN A 29 22.43 -10.88 1.42
C GLN A 29 23.22 -10.56 2.70
N GLY A 30 24.11 -9.57 2.62
CA GLY A 30 24.96 -9.15 3.76
C GLY A 30 24.17 -8.58 4.94
N ASP A 31 22.94 -8.11 4.71
CA ASP A 31 22.01 -7.64 5.75
C ASP A 31 21.14 -8.76 6.34
N GLY A 32 21.36 -10.02 5.93
CA GLY A 32 20.62 -11.19 6.40
C GLY A 32 19.34 -11.51 5.61
N ARG A 33 18.88 -10.64 4.71
CA ARG A 33 17.70 -10.91 3.86
C ARG A 33 18.00 -11.96 2.79
N LEU A 34 16.96 -12.57 2.25
CA LEU A 34 17.03 -13.55 1.17
C LEU A 34 16.59 -12.90 -0.13
N LEU A 35 17.44 -12.92 -1.15
CA LEU A 35 17.13 -12.41 -2.47
C LEU A 35 16.67 -13.54 -3.39
N VAL A 36 15.42 -13.50 -3.83
CA VAL A 36 14.89 -14.39 -4.86
C VAL A 36 14.93 -13.67 -6.20
N GLN A 37 15.70 -14.23 -7.14
CA GLN A 37 15.73 -13.73 -8.51
C GLN A 37 14.54 -14.30 -9.30
N GLY A 38 13.68 -13.43 -9.82
CA GLY A 38 12.49 -13.82 -10.56
C GLY A 38 11.22 -13.76 -9.71
N ASN A 39 10.26 -14.65 -10.01
CA ASN A 39 8.91 -14.59 -9.47
C ASN A 39 8.71 -15.61 -8.34
N ILE A 40 7.85 -15.27 -7.38
CA ILE A 40 7.25 -16.23 -6.45
C ILE A 40 5.76 -16.35 -6.79
N ASP A 41 5.28 -17.58 -6.94
CA ASP A 41 3.90 -17.88 -7.27
C ASP A 41 3.28 -18.86 -6.26
N ILE A 42 2.45 -18.29 -5.40
CA ILE A 42 1.67 -18.99 -4.38
C ILE A 42 0.17 -18.75 -4.56
N ALA A 43 -0.25 -18.41 -5.78
CA ALA A 43 -1.65 -18.20 -6.11
C ALA A 43 -2.45 -19.51 -6.07
N ASN A 44 -3.75 -19.44 -5.79
CA ASN A 44 -4.67 -20.57 -5.87
C ASN A 44 -4.31 -21.78 -4.98
N ARG A 45 -3.77 -21.54 -3.78
CA ARG A 45 -3.33 -22.58 -2.83
C ARG A 45 -4.22 -22.74 -1.61
N GLN A 46 -5.37 -22.06 -1.58
CA GLN A 46 -6.30 -22.03 -0.46
C GLN A 46 -5.68 -21.54 0.86
N LEU A 47 -4.61 -20.75 0.78
CA LEU A 47 -3.88 -20.25 1.95
C LEU A 47 -4.77 -19.35 2.79
N ALA A 48 -4.83 -19.61 4.09
CA ALA A 48 -5.44 -18.70 5.06
C ALA A 48 -4.46 -17.58 5.47
N GLU A 49 -3.16 -17.88 5.47
CA GLU A 49 -2.07 -16.98 5.82
C GLU A 49 -0.89 -17.20 4.86
N LEU A 50 -0.07 -16.18 4.65
CA LEU A 50 1.18 -16.30 3.89
C LEU A 50 2.24 -17.00 4.77
N PRO A 51 3.16 -17.79 4.17
CA PRO A 51 4.38 -18.16 4.88
C PRO A 51 5.15 -16.89 5.26
N ASP A 52 5.95 -16.92 6.33
CA ASP A 52 6.73 -15.73 6.70
C ASP A 52 7.89 -15.50 5.71
N LEU A 53 7.64 -14.62 4.73
CA LEU A 53 8.62 -14.15 3.75
C LEU A 53 9.06 -12.72 4.07
N SER A 54 8.82 -12.21 5.27
CA SER A 54 9.12 -10.80 5.63
C SER A 54 10.60 -10.44 5.54
N CYS A 55 11.52 -11.41 5.47
CA CYS A 55 12.95 -11.22 5.17
C CYS A 55 13.35 -11.46 3.71
N VAL A 56 12.38 -11.66 2.82
CA VAL A 56 12.63 -11.95 1.40
C VAL A 56 12.50 -10.67 0.56
N ILE A 57 13.40 -10.55 -0.42
CA ILE A 57 13.36 -9.59 -1.52
C ILE A 57 13.07 -10.37 -2.80
N VAL A 58 12.05 -9.99 -3.53
CA VAL A 58 11.68 -10.60 -4.82
C VAL A 58 12.01 -9.62 -5.94
N THR A 59 12.87 -10.00 -6.88
CA THR A 59 13.22 -9.09 -8.00
C THR A 59 12.18 -9.02 -9.10
N GLY A 60 11.36 -10.07 -9.24
CA GLY A 60 10.26 -10.14 -10.18
C GLY A 60 8.91 -9.93 -9.50
N ASN A 61 7.93 -10.71 -9.95
CA ASN A 61 6.54 -10.62 -9.54
C ASN A 61 6.23 -11.52 -8.34
N PHE A 62 5.31 -11.07 -7.49
CA PHE A 62 4.77 -11.88 -6.40
C PHE A 62 3.28 -12.11 -6.63
N TYR A 63 2.90 -13.38 -6.76
CA TYR A 63 1.53 -13.80 -7.01
C TYR A 63 0.97 -14.52 -5.78
N CYS A 64 -0.03 -13.93 -5.14
CA CYS A 64 -0.77 -14.52 -4.02
C CYS A 64 -2.28 -14.42 -4.17
N GLN A 65 -2.76 -14.17 -5.40
CA GLN A 65 -4.17 -14.07 -5.72
C GLN A 65 -4.92 -15.39 -5.52
N ASP A 66 -6.24 -15.28 -5.36
CA ASP A 66 -7.17 -16.40 -5.28
C ASP A 66 -6.85 -17.37 -4.12
N ASN A 67 -6.60 -16.79 -2.95
CA ASN A 67 -6.43 -17.50 -1.67
C ASN A 67 -7.55 -17.10 -0.70
N GLN A 68 -7.38 -17.35 0.59
CA GLN A 68 -8.31 -16.99 1.67
C GLN A 68 -7.71 -15.99 2.65
N LEU A 69 -6.70 -15.22 2.20
CA LEU A 69 -5.92 -14.32 3.04
C LEU A 69 -6.80 -13.21 3.61
N THR A 70 -6.68 -12.96 4.92
CA THR A 70 -7.30 -11.80 5.60
C THR A 70 -6.31 -10.67 5.87
N SER A 71 -5.01 -10.96 5.76
CA SER A 71 -3.90 -10.02 5.94
C SER A 71 -2.77 -10.35 4.95
N LEU A 72 -1.91 -9.37 4.64
CA LEU A 72 -0.65 -9.58 3.92
C LEU A 72 0.54 -9.83 4.86
N LYS A 73 0.30 -10.06 6.16
CA LYS A 73 1.35 -10.46 7.08
C LYS A 73 2.10 -11.69 6.54
N GLY A 74 3.43 -11.62 6.52
CA GLY A 74 4.30 -12.63 5.91
C GLY A 74 4.63 -12.36 4.43
N ALA A 75 4.05 -11.33 3.80
CA ALA A 75 4.46 -10.92 2.45
C ALA A 75 5.95 -10.52 2.41
N PRO A 76 6.60 -10.61 1.23
CA PRO A 76 7.98 -10.16 1.06
C PRO A 76 8.21 -8.73 1.52
N SER A 77 9.39 -8.45 2.08
CA SER A 77 9.75 -7.08 2.46
C SER A 77 9.74 -6.11 1.28
N GLU A 78 10.14 -6.60 0.11
CA GLU A 78 10.34 -5.82 -1.10
C GLU A 78 10.02 -6.69 -2.31
N VAL A 79 9.22 -6.16 -3.24
CA VAL A 79 8.89 -6.79 -4.52
C VAL A 79 9.18 -5.78 -5.61
N ARG A 80 10.14 -6.06 -6.50
CA ARG A 80 10.58 -5.10 -7.55
C ARG A 80 9.83 -5.24 -8.87
N GLY A 81 8.98 -6.24 -9.03
CA GLY A 81 8.04 -6.38 -10.13
C GLY A 81 6.64 -5.93 -9.74
N GLY A 82 5.62 -6.69 -10.15
CA GLY A 82 4.23 -6.50 -9.74
C GLY A 82 3.81 -7.38 -8.56
N PHE A 83 2.71 -6.99 -7.93
CA PHE A 83 2.13 -7.64 -6.76
C PHE A 83 0.64 -7.92 -6.99
N TRP A 84 0.26 -9.20 -6.98
CA TRP A 84 -1.11 -9.65 -7.17
C TRP A 84 -1.63 -10.28 -5.88
N CYS A 85 -2.62 -9.65 -5.27
CA CYS A 85 -3.31 -10.11 -4.06
C CYS A 85 -4.84 -10.12 -4.21
N ASN A 86 -5.33 -10.05 -5.46
CA ASN A 86 -6.76 -10.08 -5.75
C ASN A 86 -7.44 -11.41 -5.38
N GLY A 87 -8.76 -11.40 -5.23
CA GLY A 87 -9.52 -12.63 -4.95
C GLY A 87 -9.23 -13.22 -3.58
N ASN A 88 -9.01 -12.36 -2.59
CA ASN A 88 -8.77 -12.73 -1.20
C ASN A 88 -9.89 -12.16 -0.30
N ARG A 89 -9.67 -12.13 1.02
CA ARG A 89 -10.58 -11.55 2.02
C ARG A 89 -9.89 -10.43 2.80
N LEU A 90 -8.95 -9.71 2.17
CA LEU A 90 -8.15 -8.67 2.81
C LEU A 90 -9.04 -7.51 3.25
N GLU A 91 -8.92 -7.10 4.51
CA GLU A 91 -9.62 -5.93 5.07
C GLU A 91 -8.74 -4.68 5.06
N SER A 92 -7.43 -4.86 4.99
CA SER A 92 -6.43 -3.81 4.84
C SER A 92 -5.29 -4.26 3.92
N LEU A 93 -4.51 -3.29 3.42
CA LEU A 93 -3.23 -3.54 2.73
C LEU A 93 -2.04 -3.37 3.68
N GLU A 94 -2.27 -3.47 4.99
CA GLU A 94 -1.19 -3.52 5.96
C GLU A 94 -0.25 -4.68 5.63
N TYR A 95 1.06 -4.48 5.81
CA TYR A 95 2.14 -5.39 5.38
C TYR A 95 2.33 -5.53 3.86
N SER A 96 1.72 -4.65 3.05
CA SER A 96 2.06 -4.57 1.62
C SER A 96 3.58 -4.38 1.42
N PRO A 97 4.22 -5.10 0.48
CA PRO A 97 5.63 -4.95 0.20
C PRO A 97 6.01 -3.53 -0.22
N ASN A 98 7.26 -3.17 0.04
CA ASN A 98 7.87 -1.96 -0.52
C ASN A 98 8.43 -2.21 -1.93
N GLY A 99 8.81 -1.13 -2.62
CA GLY A 99 9.58 -1.22 -3.87
C GLY A 99 8.82 -1.69 -5.11
N ILE A 100 7.49 -1.80 -5.04
CA ILE A 100 6.65 -2.29 -6.14
C ILE A 100 6.72 -1.29 -7.30
N THR A 101 7.36 -1.72 -8.39
CA THR A 101 7.47 -0.90 -9.61
C THR A 101 6.42 -1.28 -10.65
N GLY A 102 5.98 -2.54 -10.68
CA GLY A 102 5.05 -3.08 -11.66
C GLY A 102 3.58 -2.79 -11.34
N GLN A 103 2.72 -3.76 -11.69
CA GLN A 103 1.29 -3.70 -11.39
C GLN A 103 1.02 -3.97 -9.91
N TYR A 104 -0.04 -3.36 -9.36
CA TYR A 104 -0.56 -3.67 -8.04
C TYR A 104 -2.05 -4.01 -8.14
N ILE A 105 -2.37 -5.28 -7.99
CA ILE A 105 -3.73 -5.80 -8.25
C ILE A 105 -4.31 -6.33 -6.93
N CYS A 106 -5.20 -5.55 -6.32
CA CYS A 106 -5.88 -5.84 -5.05
C CYS A 106 -7.41 -5.94 -5.17
N SER A 107 -7.91 -6.08 -6.40
CA SER A 107 -9.34 -6.24 -6.70
C SER A 107 -9.98 -7.43 -5.98
N ASN A 108 -11.29 -7.41 -5.80
CA ASN A 108 -12.08 -8.50 -5.19
C ASN A 108 -11.54 -8.88 -3.79
N ASN A 109 -11.62 -7.93 -2.87
CA ASN A 109 -11.26 -8.08 -1.46
C ASN A 109 -12.34 -7.41 -0.58
N ARG A 110 -12.04 -7.12 0.69
CA ARG A 110 -12.94 -6.46 1.65
C ARG A 110 -12.39 -5.12 2.11
N LEU A 111 -11.59 -4.45 1.29
CA LEU A 111 -10.93 -3.20 1.62
C LEU A 111 -11.97 -2.07 1.73
N SER A 112 -12.04 -1.43 2.90
CA SER A 112 -12.85 -0.22 3.12
C SER A 112 -12.07 1.07 2.80
N THR A 113 -10.74 0.99 2.81
CA THR A 113 -9.81 2.06 2.42
C THR A 113 -8.63 1.48 1.64
N LEU A 114 -7.89 2.33 0.94
CA LEU A 114 -6.62 1.93 0.31
C LEU A 114 -5.41 2.36 1.15
N ALA A 115 -5.60 2.57 2.46
CA ALA A 115 -4.50 2.82 3.38
C ALA A 115 -3.43 1.72 3.24
N HIS A 116 -2.16 2.10 3.36
CA HIS A 116 -0.99 1.24 3.20
C HIS A 116 -0.69 0.74 1.78
N ALA A 117 -1.51 1.06 0.77
CA ALA A 117 -1.14 0.87 -0.64
C ALA A 117 0.20 1.57 -0.96
N PRO A 118 0.94 1.12 -1.99
CA PRO A 118 2.13 1.83 -2.46
C PRO A 118 1.77 3.28 -2.82
N GLU A 119 2.65 4.21 -2.48
CA GLU A 119 2.42 5.65 -2.74
C GLU A 119 2.58 5.98 -4.22
N ASN A 120 3.52 5.29 -4.88
CA ASN A 120 3.83 5.41 -6.29
C ASN A 120 4.04 4.01 -6.87
N ILE A 121 3.48 3.76 -8.05
CA ILE A 121 3.79 2.60 -8.88
C ILE A 121 3.99 3.06 -10.33
N THR A 122 4.75 2.32 -11.13
CA THR A 122 4.89 2.64 -12.56
C THR A 122 3.89 1.89 -13.43
N GLY A 123 3.31 0.81 -12.91
CA GLY A 123 2.27 0.02 -13.59
C GLY A 123 0.84 0.45 -13.27
N ASP A 124 -0.07 -0.49 -13.52
CA ASP A 124 -1.50 -0.33 -13.27
C ASP A 124 -1.84 -0.65 -11.80
N PHE A 125 -2.74 0.13 -11.21
CA PHE A 125 -3.34 -0.10 -9.91
C PHE A 125 -4.79 -0.55 -10.08
N ALA A 126 -5.15 -1.75 -9.61
CA ALA A 126 -6.51 -2.26 -9.69
C ALA A 126 -7.06 -2.56 -8.29
N CYS A 127 -8.21 -1.97 -7.98
CA CYS A 127 -8.89 -2.12 -6.68
C CYS A 127 -10.40 -2.33 -6.80
N ALA A 128 -10.92 -2.63 -8.00
CA ALA A 128 -12.34 -2.90 -8.24
C ALA A 128 -12.85 -4.10 -7.42
N GLY A 129 -14.14 -4.13 -7.09
CA GLY A 129 -14.73 -5.19 -6.28
C GLY A 129 -14.31 -5.12 -4.80
N ASN A 130 -14.16 -3.91 -4.26
CA ASN A 130 -13.94 -3.67 -2.84
C ASN A 130 -15.03 -2.73 -2.31
N PRO A 131 -15.43 -2.82 -1.02
CA PRO A 131 -16.42 -1.93 -0.41
C PRO A 131 -15.86 -0.52 -0.12
N LEU A 132 -15.13 0.07 -1.08
CA LEU A 132 -14.58 1.41 -0.99
C LEU A 132 -15.68 2.46 -1.14
N THR A 133 -15.57 3.56 -0.39
CA THR A 133 -16.40 4.76 -0.56
C THR A 133 -15.64 5.91 -1.23
N SER A 134 -14.31 5.82 -1.25
CA SER A 134 -13.39 6.72 -1.93
C SER A 134 -12.11 5.99 -2.35
N LEU A 135 -11.27 6.65 -3.13
CA LEU A 135 -9.92 6.22 -3.50
C LEU A 135 -8.85 6.79 -2.55
N GLU A 136 -9.25 7.24 -1.35
CA GLU A 136 -8.32 7.69 -0.34
C GLU A 136 -7.30 6.58 -0.01
N GLY A 137 -6.01 6.94 0.00
CA GLY A 137 -4.90 6.02 0.19
C GLY A 137 -4.36 5.38 -1.10
N ALA A 138 -5.06 5.50 -2.24
CA ALA A 138 -4.54 5.03 -3.53
C ALA A 138 -3.22 5.71 -3.92
N PRO A 139 -2.38 5.07 -4.77
CA PRO A 139 -1.17 5.69 -5.29
C PRO A 139 -1.47 7.02 -5.99
N LYS A 140 -0.56 7.98 -5.87
CA LYS A 140 -0.64 9.27 -6.57
C LYS A 140 0.00 9.24 -7.95
N GLN A 141 0.94 8.32 -8.16
CA GLN A 141 1.55 8.05 -9.47
C GLN A 141 1.26 6.61 -9.87
N PHE A 142 0.71 6.43 -11.07
CA PHE A 142 0.32 5.16 -11.67
C PHE A 142 0.17 5.33 -13.20
N ASN A 143 0.23 4.23 -13.95
CA ASN A 143 -0.10 4.24 -15.39
C ASN A 143 -1.62 4.25 -15.63
N LYS A 144 -2.35 3.45 -14.85
CA LYS A 144 -3.81 3.38 -14.87
C LYS A 144 -4.35 2.95 -13.51
N LEU A 145 -5.37 3.64 -13.01
CA LEU A 145 -6.13 3.24 -11.83
C LEU A 145 -7.48 2.67 -12.30
N MET A 146 -7.81 1.44 -11.91
CA MET A 146 -9.06 0.76 -12.23
C MET A 146 -9.82 0.44 -10.94
N SER A 147 -11.01 1.02 -10.80
CA SER A 147 -11.86 0.89 -9.61
C SER A 147 -13.34 0.82 -9.99
N ASP A 148 -14.22 0.58 -9.02
CA ASP A 148 -15.66 0.63 -9.23
C ASP A 148 -16.18 2.05 -9.52
N PHE A 149 -15.38 3.08 -9.24
CA PHE A 149 -15.68 4.48 -9.58
C PHE A 149 -15.29 4.87 -11.01
N GLY A 150 -14.59 3.99 -11.72
CA GLY A 150 -14.11 4.23 -13.07
C GLY A 150 -12.64 3.89 -13.27
N THR A 151 -12.15 4.25 -14.45
CA THR A 151 -10.75 4.07 -14.87
C THR A 151 -10.12 5.43 -15.16
N PHE A 152 -8.94 5.68 -14.57
CA PHE A 152 -8.25 6.97 -14.63
C PHE A 152 -6.80 6.78 -15.05
N LYS A 153 -6.23 7.74 -15.78
CA LYS A 153 -4.83 7.73 -16.23
C LYS A 153 -3.92 8.59 -15.36
N SER A 154 -4.49 9.44 -14.51
CA SER A 154 -3.75 10.20 -13.50
C SER A 154 -4.66 10.53 -12.31
N TRP A 155 -4.06 10.97 -11.20
CA TRP A 155 -4.81 11.36 -10.01
C TRP A 155 -5.71 12.59 -10.26
N GLU A 156 -5.30 13.48 -11.16
CA GLU A 156 -6.05 14.68 -11.55
C GLU A 156 -7.35 14.34 -12.28
N GLU A 157 -7.42 13.22 -12.99
CA GLU A 157 -8.64 12.74 -13.64
C GLU A 157 -9.67 12.19 -12.66
N VAL A 158 -9.26 11.79 -11.45
CA VAL A 158 -10.17 11.27 -10.43
C VAL A 158 -11.12 12.40 -9.98
N PRO A 159 -12.45 12.25 -10.08
CA PRO A 159 -13.39 13.24 -9.58
C PRO A 159 -13.18 13.53 -8.09
N GLU A 160 -13.22 14.80 -7.70
CA GLU A 160 -12.91 15.25 -6.33
C GLU A 160 -13.69 14.48 -5.26
N LYS A 161 -14.98 14.23 -5.50
CA LYS A 161 -15.87 13.46 -4.62
C LYS A 161 -15.41 12.03 -4.31
N PHE A 162 -14.52 11.46 -5.11
CA PHE A 162 -13.97 10.12 -4.92
C PHE A 162 -12.52 10.13 -4.43
N ARG A 163 -11.88 11.29 -4.26
CA ARG A 163 -10.46 11.36 -3.86
C ARG A 163 -10.26 11.11 -2.36
N TYR A 164 -11.23 11.51 -1.56
CA TYR A 164 -11.18 11.50 -0.09
C TYR A 164 -12.51 10.98 0.46
N SER A 165 -12.45 10.33 1.63
CA SER A 165 -13.65 9.92 2.35
C SER A 165 -14.43 11.13 2.88
N GLU A 166 -15.73 10.94 3.12
CA GLU A 166 -16.56 11.97 3.77
C GLU A 166 -16.01 12.35 5.15
N GLU A 167 -15.45 11.38 5.88
CA GLU A 167 -14.81 11.61 7.18
C GLU A 167 -13.60 12.55 7.07
N THR A 168 -12.69 12.28 6.12
CA THR A 168 -11.51 13.12 5.88
C THR A 168 -11.91 14.53 5.46
N LEU A 169 -12.92 14.67 4.59
CA LEU A 169 -13.42 15.99 4.17
C LEU A 169 -14.08 16.76 5.33
N ALA A 170 -14.88 16.08 6.15
CA ALA A 170 -15.52 16.69 7.32
C ALA A 170 -14.48 17.16 8.35
N GLU A 171 -13.43 16.37 8.57
CA GLU A 171 -12.34 16.72 9.48
C GLU A 171 -11.51 17.90 8.96
N ALA A 172 -11.22 17.93 7.66
CA ALA A 172 -10.54 19.07 7.04
C ALA A 172 -11.35 20.36 7.19
N ALA A 173 -12.68 20.31 6.95
CA ALA A 173 -13.56 21.46 7.09
C ALA A 173 -13.59 21.99 8.54
N ARG A 174 -13.67 21.10 9.54
CA ARG A 174 -13.61 21.47 10.97
C ARG A 174 -12.32 22.21 11.31
N LYS A 175 -11.17 21.70 10.86
CA LYS A 175 -9.86 22.33 11.09
C LYS A 175 -9.76 23.71 10.44
N SER A 176 -10.30 23.87 9.23
CA SER A 176 -10.32 25.18 8.54
C SER A 176 -11.13 26.23 9.29
N VAL A 177 -12.28 25.86 9.87
CA VAL A 177 -13.09 26.77 10.71
C VAL A 177 -12.30 27.22 11.95
N VAL A 178 -11.67 26.29 12.67
CA VAL A 178 -10.85 26.59 13.86
C VAL A 178 -9.68 27.52 13.52
N LEU A 179 -9.02 27.33 12.36
CA LEU A 179 -7.95 28.22 11.91
C LEU A 179 -8.44 29.63 11.60
N GLN A 180 -9.60 29.77 10.95
CA GLN A 180 -10.19 31.09 10.68
C GLN A 180 -10.57 31.82 11.97
N GLU A 181 -11.14 31.13 12.95
CA GLU A 181 -11.43 31.69 14.27
C GLU A 181 -10.15 32.13 14.99
N ASN A 182 -9.11 31.30 15.01
CA ASN A 182 -7.83 31.62 15.65
C ASN A 182 -7.13 32.83 15.00
N MET A 183 -7.15 32.92 13.66
CA MET A 183 -6.61 34.07 12.93
C MET A 183 -7.38 35.37 13.21
N SER A 184 -8.68 35.27 13.50
CA SER A 184 -9.53 36.42 13.84
C SER A 184 -9.27 36.96 15.25
N ILE A 185 -8.70 36.14 16.15
CA ILE A 185 -8.41 36.50 17.55
C ILE A 185 -7.01 37.15 17.69
N LEU A 186 -6.10 36.93 16.74
CA LEU A 186 -4.78 37.58 16.72
C LEU A 186 -4.94 39.07 16.34
N LYS A 187 -4.81 39.96 17.33
CA LYS A 187 -4.78 41.42 17.08
C LYS A 187 -3.55 41.79 16.24
N PRO A 188 -3.67 42.70 15.25
CA PRO A 188 -2.54 43.13 14.45
C PRO A 188 -1.47 43.83 15.33
N ILE A 189 -0.23 43.33 15.26
CA ILE A 189 0.92 43.97 15.90
C ILE A 189 1.17 45.30 15.16
N THR A 190 0.80 46.41 15.81
CA THR A 190 1.06 47.74 15.29
C THR A 190 2.46 48.17 15.70
N PHE A 191 3.41 48.15 14.76
CA PHE A 191 4.70 48.80 14.95
C PHE A 191 4.46 50.32 14.99
N LYS A 192 4.50 50.91 16.18
CA LYS A 192 4.60 52.37 16.31
C LYS A 192 5.92 52.78 15.67
N LYS A 193 5.87 53.51 14.56
CA LYS A 193 7.04 54.19 14.00
C LYS A 193 7.67 55.03 15.11
N ALA A 194 8.94 54.76 15.42
CA ALA A 194 9.74 55.67 16.22
C ALA A 194 9.83 56.99 15.45
N THR A 195 9.30 58.06 16.03
CA THR A 195 9.50 59.42 15.53
C THR A 195 10.96 59.82 15.77
N PRO A 196 11.56 60.58 14.83
CA PRO A 196 12.98 60.89 14.80
C PRO A 196 13.47 61.75 15.97
#